data_AF-A0A349Z7S1-F1
#
_entry.id   AF-A0A349Z7S1-F1
#
_cell.length_a   1.000
_cell.length_b   1.000
_cell.length_c   1.000
_cell.angle_alpha   90.00
_cell.angle_beta   90.00
_cell.angle_gamma   90.00
#
_symmetry.space_group_name_H-M   'P 1'
#
loop_
_entity.id
_entity.type
_entity.pdbx_description
1 polymer ?
#
loop_
_entity_poly.entity_id
_entity_poly.type
_entity_poly.pdbx_seq_one_letter_code
_entity_poly.pdbx_strand_id
1 'polypeptide(L)' 'FRLLIGPEGGLSDTEVHQSQEAGFTACSLGPRILRTETAAITGLSVLQATFGDL' A
#
# COMPACT_ATOMS: atom_id res chain seq x y z
N PHE A 1 -3.43 4.31 -11.36
CA PHE A 1 -2.52 3.75 -10.35
C PHE A 1 -3.10 2.45 -9.82
N ARG A 2 -2.26 1.49 -9.42
CA ARG A 2 -2.69 0.27 -8.71
C ARG A 2 -2.05 0.28 -7.32
N LEU A 3 -2.86 0.12 -6.27
CA LEU A 3 -2.41 0.08 -4.88
C LEU A 3 -2.79 -1.29 -4.30
N LEU A 4 -1.82 -1.97 -3.71
CA LEU A 4 -2.03 -3.25 -3.03
C LEU A 4 -1.92 -3.02 -1.52
N ILE A 5 -2.93 -3.46 -0.79
CA ILE A 5 -2.99 -3.40 0.68
C ILE A 5 -3.25 -4.83 1.17
N GLY A 6 -2.35 -5.36 1.99
CA GLY A 6 -2.49 -6.69 2.59
C GLY A 6 -3.47 -6.68 3.77
N PRO A 7 -3.84 -7.87 4.29
CA PRO A 7 -4.60 -8.00 5.52
C PRO A 7 -3.78 -7.60 6.75
N GLU A 8 -4.41 -7.60 7.92
CA GLU A 8 -3.75 -7.21 9.18
C GLU A 8 -2.56 -8.10 9.55
N GLY A 9 -2.59 -9.37 9.10
CA GLY A 9 -1.48 -10.31 9.25
C GLY A 9 -0.31 -10.10 8.28
N GLY A 10 -0.40 -9.10 7.39
CA GLY A 10 0.58 -8.85 6.34
C GLY A 10 0.44 -9.82 5.16
N LEU A 11 1.41 -9.71 4.24
CA LEU A 11 1.59 -10.64 3.13
C LEU A 11 2.66 -11.66 3.49
N SER A 12 2.51 -12.90 3.03
CA SER A 12 3.59 -13.88 3.10
C SER A 12 4.76 -13.49 2.19
N ASP A 13 5.96 -14.02 2.47
CA ASP A 13 7.15 -13.74 1.66
C ASP A 13 6.93 -14.10 0.17
N THR A 14 6.19 -15.17 -0.10
CA THR A 14 5.81 -15.58 -1.45
C THR A 14 4.92 -14.54 -2.14
N GLU A 15 3.90 -14.01 -1.46
CA GLU A 15 3.01 -12.99 -2.01
C GLU A 15 3.73 -11.65 -2.21
N VAL A 16 4.67 -11.31 -1.32
CA VAL A 16 5.54 -10.13 -1.49
C VAL A 16 6.40 -10.30 -2.75
N HIS A 17 7.01 -11.46 -2.94
CA HIS A 17 7.83 -11.73 -4.13
C HIS A 17 7.00 -11.67 -5.41
N GLN A 18 5.84 -12.31 -5.44
CA GLN A 18 4.90 -12.27 -6.57
C GLN A 18 4.46 -10.83 -6.89
N SER A 19 4.21 -10.01 -5.86
CA SER A 19 3.87 -8.61 -6.05
C SER A 19 5.02 -7.83 -6.70
N GLN A 20 6.25 -8.07 -6.27
CA GLN A 20 7.45 -7.46 -6.88
C GLN A 20 7.62 -7.90 -8.33
N GLU A 21 7.47 -9.19 -8.64
CA GLU A 21 7.52 -9.72 -10.02
C GLU A 21 6.41 -9.13 -10.91
N ALA A 22 5.23 -8.86 -10.33
CA ALA A 22 4.13 -8.18 -11.01
C ALA A 22 4.36 -6.65 -11.19
N GLY A 23 5.50 -6.12 -10.73
CA GLY A 23 5.90 -4.73 -10.88
C GLY A 23 5.39 -3.79 -9.79
N PHE A 24 4.92 -4.31 -8.64
CA PHE A 24 4.64 -3.46 -7.48
C PHE A 24 5.94 -2.99 -6.82
N THR A 25 5.96 -1.72 -6.43
CA THR A 25 7.05 -1.14 -5.63
C THR A 25 6.60 -1.00 -4.19
N ALA A 26 7.42 -1.48 -3.25
CA ALA A 26 7.13 -1.35 -1.82
C ALA A 26 7.24 0.11 -1.37
N CYS A 27 6.32 0.55 -0.50
CA CYS A 27 6.33 1.88 0.10
C CYS A 27 5.82 1.85 1.55
N SER A 28 6.23 2.83 2.35
CA SER A 28 5.70 3.03 3.71
C SER A 28 4.81 4.27 3.78
N LEU A 29 3.82 4.25 4.69
CA LEU A 29 2.93 5.39 4.98
C LEU A 29 3.32 6.06 6.31
N GLY A 30 4.62 6.25 6.51
CA GLY A 30 5.20 6.78 7.74
C GLY A 30 5.64 5.71 8.75
N PRO A 31 6.01 6.11 9.98
CA PRO A 31 6.68 5.23 10.94
C PRO A 31 5.74 4.34 11.78
N ARG A 32 4.42 4.56 11.70
CA ARG A 32 3.41 3.83 12.49
C ARG A 32 2.77 2.75 11.63
N ILE A 33 2.58 1.55 12.21
CA ILE A 33 1.76 0.52 11.59
C ILE A 33 0.30 0.99 11.62
N LEU A 34 -0.28 1.17 10.44
CA LEU A 34 -1.68 1.53 10.28
C LEU A 34 -2.53 0.26 10.24
N ARG A 35 -3.76 0.36 10.74
CA ARG A 35 -4.78 -0.67 10.49
C ARG A 35 -5.09 -0.74 9.01
N THR A 36 -5.52 -1.90 8.53
CA THR A 36 -5.78 -2.17 7.11
C THR A 36 -6.71 -1.13 6.49
N GLU A 37 -7.84 -0.80 7.13
CA GLU A 37 -8.75 0.24 6.62
C GLU A 37 -8.11 1.63 6.59
N THR A 38 -7.28 1.96 7.59
CA THR A 38 -6.61 3.27 7.68
C THR A 38 -5.50 3.39 6.63
N ALA A 39 -4.75 2.30 6.37
CA ALA A 39 -3.73 2.25 5.33
C ALA A 39 -4.33 2.47 3.94
N ALA A 40 -5.48 1.86 3.66
CA ALA A 40 -6.18 2.02 2.38
C ALA A 40 -6.62 3.48 2.15
N ILE A 41 -7.34 4.08 3.12
CA ILE A 41 -7.80 5.47 3.00
C ILE A 41 -6.61 6.44 2.92
N THR A 42 -5.61 6.26 3.79
CA THR A 42 -4.41 7.13 3.80
C THR A 42 -3.63 7.04 2.49
N GLY A 43 -3.41 5.82 1.98
CA GLY A 43 -2.70 5.61 0.71
C GLY A 43 -3.42 6.26 -0.47
N LEU A 44 -4.75 6.12 -0.55
CA LEU A 44 -5.54 6.79 -1.59
C LEU A 44 -5.47 8.32 -1.46
N SER A 45 -5.61 8.87 -0.24
CA SER A 45 -5.52 10.32 -0.02
C SER A 45 -4.15 10.89 -0.41
N VAL A 46 -3.05 10.19 -0.07
CA VAL A 46 -1.70 10.62 -0.45
C VAL A 46 -1.51 10.58 -1.96
N LEU A 47 -1.97 9.52 -2.64
CA LEU A 47 -1.89 9.42 -4.09
C LEU A 47 -2.68 10.54 -4.78
N GLN A 48 -3.89 10.84 -4.31
CA GLN A 48 -4.72 11.91 -4.87
C GLN A 48 -4.14 13.31 -4.60
N ALA A 49 -3.61 13.57 -3.41
CA ALA A 49 -2.96 14.86 -3.10
C ALA A 49 -1.65 15.08 -3.88
N THR A 50 -0.97 14.01 -4.28
CA THR A 50 0.32 14.10 -4.99
C THR A 50 0.15 14.11 -6.52
N PHE A 51 -0.82 13.35 -7.04
CA PHE A 51 -0.94 13.08 -8.48
C PHE A 51 -2.35 13.27 -9.04
N GLY A 52 -3.34 13.53 -8.19
CA GLY A 52 -4.74 13.69 -8.55
C GLY A 52 -5.20 15.13 -8.38
N ASP A 53 -6.44 15.29 -7.94
CA ASP A 53 -7.18 16.55 -7.86
C ASP A 53 -7.70 16.88 -6.44
N LEU A 54 -7.12 16.24 -5.41
CA LEU A 54 -7.43 16.51 -4.00
C LEU A 54 -6.72 17.75 -3.47
#